data_AF-A0A7S4G7B5-F1
#
_entry.id   AF-A0A7S4G7B5-F1
#
_cell.length_a   1.000
_cell.length_b   1.000
_cell.length_c   1.000
_cell.angle_alpha   90.00
_cell.angle_beta   90.00
_cell.angle_gamma   90.00
#
_symmetry.space_group_name_H-M   'P 1'
#
loop_
_entity.id
_entity.type
_entity.pdbx_description
1 polymer ?
#
loop_
_entity_poly.entity_id
_entity_poly.type
_entity_poly.pdbx_seq_one_letter_code
_entity_poly.pdbx_strand_id
1 'polypeptide(L)'
;DAAVLGSGIGSLLRTCEPYPAWRSLRVLNQSLDEGPWPLPYDVDTLAPMWLHQPNLPRRPVPSLESTGKRFLEELALLVSDSEAAELTPLWKGFAGSIAGSLQQRLEHLQETRDVADWLEVLWDAGLLQYPAPLPACSTLAMVLRPDPVRSRNDIAARATRITTAALEFWDNVRTGQLDVDVDAEGSPQCMRGYLNLFGMTRVPGRAGDTLKRGARDAQRIVVVANAQYFQVQVVTDSGALMPPHCLRKAFQEILERVAAQRAPHYYGTLTAEDRREWATGHDTLVREGGAATALRMLQNALFVVALEAEEGLCTAPERATRHLLFGSTPNRWYDKALQVVVYPEGACGLLFDRAALDASVVLRLAQHIRVRGETDTRPLSAGPDADLSSKEEAPLDVSVVPVHFRPSPSALQYVYRAERRVQGL
;
A
#
# COMPACT_ATOMS: atom_id res chain seq x y z
N ASP A 1 5.44 -26.75 -22.87
CA ASP A 1 6.41 -27.86 -22.79
C ASP A 1 7.05 -28.02 -21.42
N ALA A 2 6.28 -28.43 -20.39
CA ALA A 2 6.86 -28.84 -19.10
C ALA A 2 7.45 -30.27 -19.13
N ALA A 3 7.21 -31.02 -20.22
CA ALA A 3 7.66 -32.41 -20.38
C ALA A 3 9.11 -32.56 -20.86
N VAL A 4 9.77 -31.45 -21.24
CA VAL A 4 11.15 -31.48 -21.80
C VAL A 4 12.23 -31.21 -20.72
N LEU A 5 11.83 -30.78 -19.53
CA LEU A 5 12.77 -30.38 -18.47
C LEU A 5 12.96 -31.53 -17.47
N GLY A 6 14.18 -32.03 -17.34
CA GLY A 6 14.59 -33.11 -16.44
C GLY A 6 14.20 -32.88 -14.97
N SER A 7 14.28 -33.94 -14.17
CA SER A 7 13.73 -34.00 -12.81
C SER A 7 14.26 -32.93 -11.84
N GLY A 8 15.49 -32.42 -12.02
CA GLY A 8 16.13 -31.38 -11.20
C GLY A 8 15.65 -29.95 -11.52
N ILE A 9 15.90 -29.47 -12.75
CA ILE A 9 15.44 -28.14 -13.21
C ILE A 9 13.91 -28.05 -13.21
N GLY A 10 13.23 -29.14 -13.57
CA GLY A 10 11.78 -29.24 -13.45
C GLY A 10 11.30 -29.14 -11.99
N SER A 11 12.08 -29.61 -11.00
CA SER A 11 11.78 -29.44 -9.57
C SER A 11 11.98 -27.97 -9.14
N LEU A 12 13.06 -27.31 -9.58
CA LEU A 12 13.33 -25.90 -9.26
C LEU A 12 12.30 -24.95 -9.89
N LEU A 13 11.87 -25.25 -11.12
CA LEU A 13 10.78 -24.54 -11.78
C LEU A 13 9.40 -24.90 -11.21
N ARG A 14 9.22 -26.12 -10.67
CA ARG A 14 8.02 -26.54 -9.90
C ARG A 14 7.97 -25.91 -8.51
N THR A 15 9.08 -25.65 -7.85
CA THR A 15 9.11 -24.82 -6.63
C THR A 15 8.87 -23.34 -6.94
N CYS A 16 9.13 -22.90 -8.18
CA CYS A 16 8.62 -21.64 -8.74
C CYS A 16 7.17 -21.73 -9.31
N GLU A 17 6.53 -22.92 -9.33
CA GLU A 17 5.09 -23.09 -9.60
C GLU A 17 4.20 -22.76 -8.38
N PRO A 18 4.40 -21.58 -7.73
CA PRO A 18 3.25 -20.83 -7.30
C PRO A 18 3.15 -19.46 -7.98
N TYR A 19 3.82 -19.21 -9.11
CA TYR A 19 3.58 -18.01 -9.93
C TYR A 19 2.62 -18.31 -11.09
N PRO A 20 1.28 -18.33 -10.87
CA PRO A 20 0.30 -18.53 -11.94
C PRO A 20 0.27 -17.39 -12.97
N ALA A 21 1.01 -16.29 -12.75
CA ALA A 21 1.09 -15.13 -13.63
C ALA A 21 1.36 -15.50 -15.10
N TRP A 22 2.16 -16.55 -15.36
CA TRP A 22 2.51 -16.98 -16.72
C TRP A 22 1.36 -17.68 -17.47
N ARG A 23 0.41 -18.33 -16.76
CA ARG A 23 -0.79 -18.92 -17.39
C ARG A 23 -1.78 -17.84 -17.86
N SER A 24 -1.55 -16.59 -17.46
CA SER A 24 -2.43 -15.44 -17.67
C SER A 24 -1.96 -14.46 -18.74
N LEU A 25 -1.02 -14.84 -19.63
CA LEU A 25 -0.66 -14.03 -20.80
C LEU A 25 -1.87 -13.64 -21.68
N ARG A 26 -2.99 -14.38 -21.60
CA ARG A 26 -4.27 -13.97 -22.22
C ARG A 26 -4.99 -12.82 -21.50
N VAL A 27 -4.84 -12.69 -20.18
CA VAL A 27 -5.44 -11.62 -19.36
C VAL A 27 -4.64 -10.34 -19.48
N LEU A 28 -3.31 -10.44 -19.62
CA LEU A 28 -2.43 -9.30 -19.92
C LEU A 28 -2.86 -8.54 -21.17
N ASN A 29 -3.44 -9.23 -22.16
CA ASN A 29 -3.94 -8.60 -23.37
C ASN A 29 -5.22 -7.77 -23.13
N GLN A 30 -5.98 -8.04 -22.07
CA GLN A 30 -7.20 -7.27 -21.73
C GLN A 30 -6.89 -6.06 -20.83
N SER A 31 -5.87 -6.12 -19.97
CA SER A 31 -5.53 -4.98 -19.10
C SER A 31 -4.81 -3.85 -19.84
N LEU A 32 -4.29 -4.10 -21.05
CA LEU A 32 -3.64 -3.10 -21.90
C LEU A 32 -4.63 -2.10 -22.53
N ASP A 33 -5.92 -2.46 -22.61
CA ASP A 33 -6.97 -1.59 -23.15
C ASP A 33 -7.45 -0.53 -22.15
N GLU A 34 -7.13 -0.71 -20.86
CA GLU A 34 -7.39 0.28 -19.82
C GLU A 34 -6.20 1.25 -19.77
N GLY A 35 -6.30 2.35 -20.52
CA GLY A 35 -5.28 3.41 -20.57
C GLY A 35 -4.87 3.96 -19.18
N PRO A 36 -3.86 4.85 -19.11
CA PRO A 36 -3.26 5.28 -17.85
C PRO A 36 -4.32 5.77 -16.85
N TRP A 37 -4.20 5.30 -15.60
CA TRP A 37 -5.06 5.68 -14.49
C TRP A 37 -5.27 7.20 -14.45
N PRO A 38 -6.52 7.70 -14.35
CA PRO A 38 -6.76 9.13 -14.24
C PRO A 38 -6.03 9.67 -13.00
N LEU A 39 -5.41 10.84 -13.15
CA LEU A 39 -4.63 11.46 -12.08
C LEU A 39 -5.53 11.71 -10.82
N PRO A 40 -5.02 11.49 -9.60
CA PRO A 40 -5.76 11.69 -8.34
C PRO A 40 -6.17 13.14 -8.09
N TYR A 41 -5.43 14.09 -8.64
CA TYR A 41 -5.66 15.52 -8.50
C TYR A 41 -5.34 16.21 -9.83
N ASP A 42 -5.76 17.46 -9.97
CA ASP A 42 -5.38 18.28 -11.10
C ASP A 42 -3.90 18.61 -10.96
N VAL A 43 -3.08 17.94 -11.76
CA VAL A 43 -1.64 18.10 -11.73
C VAL A 43 -1.28 19.34 -12.53
N ASP A 44 -0.76 20.36 -11.87
CA ASP A 44 0.02 21.38 -12.56
C ASP A 44 1.34 20.77 -13.01
N THR A 45 1.42 20.41 -14.29
CA THR A 45 2.62 19.81 -14.88
C THR A 45 3.84 20.74 -14.87
N LEU A 46 3.65 22.03 -14.55
CA LEU A 46 4.73 23.00 -14.36
C LEU A 46 5.21 23.10 -12.90
N ALA A 47 4.53 22.45 -11.95
CA ALA A 47 4.93 22.47 -10.56
C ALA A 47 6.27 21.73 -10.36
N PRO A 48 7.07 22.10 -9.33
CA PRO A 48 8.42 21.59 -9.14
C PRO A 48 8.55 20.06 -9.22
N MET A 49 7.62 19.32 -8.60
CA MET A 49 7.61 17.86 -8.58
C MET A 49 7.57 17.23 -9.99
N TRP A 50 6.97 17.91 -10.97
CA TRP A 50 6.72 17.36 -12.30
C TRP A 50 7.73 17.82 -13.36
N LEU A 51 8.64 18.74 -13.00
CA LEU A 51 9.54 19.44 -13.91
C LEU A 51 10.31 18.49 -14.85
N HIS A 52 10.78 17.34 -14.34
CA HIS A 52 11.58 16.39 -15.11
C HIS A 52 10.76 15.23 -15.68
N GLN A 53 9.52 15.02 -15.22
CA GLN A 53 8.70 13.85 -15.53
C GLN A 53 8.48 13.61 -17.04
N PRO A 54 8.22 14.64 -17.88
CA PRO A 54 8.06 14.44 -19.33
C PRO A 54 9.33 14.00 -20.07
N ASN A 55 10.51 14.26 -19.49
CA ASN A 55 11.81 14.04 -20.13
C ASN A 55 12.54 12.79 -19.62
N LEU A 56 11.94 12.04 -18.69
CA LEU A 56 12.54 10.81 -18.19
C LEU A 56 12.62 9.75 -19.31
N PRO A 57 13.73 8.99 -19.39
CA PRO A 57 13.86 7.93 -20.39
C PRO A 57 12.85 6.82 -20.12
N ARG A 58 12.27 6.26 -21.19
CA ARG A 58 11.46 5.04 -21.09
C ARG A 58 12.33 3.87 -20.64
N ARG A 59 11.76 2.94 -19.86
CA ARG A 59 12.47 1.72 -19.46
C ARG A 59 12.88 0.93 -20.71
N PRO A 60 14.18 0.64 -20.92
CA PRO A 60 14.62 -0.12 -22.07
C PRO A 60 14.16 -1.58 -21.98
N VAL A 61 13.94 -2.22 -23.13
CA VAL A 61 13.82 -3.68 -23.23
C VAL A 61 15.22 -4.24 -23.56
N PRO A 62 15.85 -5.01 -22.65
CA PRO A 62 17.14 -5.63 -22.94
C PRO A 62 17.05 -6.62 -24.12
N SER A 63 18.13 -6.78 -24.86
CA SER A 63 18.16 -7.77 -25.96
C SER A 63 18.01 -9.19 -25.42
N LEU A 64 17.45 -10.08 -26.25
CA LEU A 64 17.34 -11.50 -25.92
C LEU A 64 18.74 -12.12 -25.67
N GLU A 65 19.74 -11.74 -26.44
CA GLU A 65 21.13 -12.21 -26.29
C GLU A 65 21.72 -11.80 -24.93
N SER A 66 21.65 -10.50 -24.58
CA SER A 66 22.17 -10.01 -23.30
C SER A 66 21.43 -10.61 -22.11
N THR A 67 20.11 -10.80 -22.22
CA THR A 67 19.29 -11.41 -21.18
C THR A 67 19.65 -12.88 -21.00
N GLY A 68 19.81 -13.62 -22.10
CA GLY A 68 20.19 -15.03 -22.07
C GLY A 68 21.56 -15.28 -21.47
N LYS A 69 22.55 -14.47 -21.86
CA LYS A 69 23.89 -14.55 -21.30
C LYS A 69 23.86 -14.41 -19.77
N ARG A 70 23.24 -13.33 -19.27
CA ARG A 70 23.13 -13.09 -17.83
C ARG A 70 22.32 -14.16 -17.11
N PHE A 71 21.20 -14.60 -17.69
CA PHE A 71 20.36 -15.65 -17.12
C PHE A 71 21.13 -16.96 -16.94
N LEU A 72 21.92 -17.37 -17.94
CA LEU A 72 22.73 -18.59 -17.87
C LEU A 72 23.87 -18.46 -16.85
N GLU A 73 24.56 -17.32 -16.85
CA GLU A 73 25.65 -17.04 -15.89
C GLU A 73 25.16 -17.05 -14.44
N GLU A 74 24.03 -16.39 -14.16
CA GLU A 74 23.47 -16.31 -12.81
C GLU A 74 22.84 -17.64 -12.35
N LEU A 75 22.13 -18.36 -13.25
CA LEU A 75 21.49 -19.62 -12.89
C LEU A 75 22.51 -20.75 -12.69
N ALA A 76 23.63 -20.74 -13.41
CA ALA A 76 24.71 -21.71 -13.22
C ALA A 76 25.30 -21.68 -11.80
N LEU A 77 25.20 -20.56 -11.08
CA LEU A 77 25.65 -20.44 -9.69
C LEU A 77 24.72 -21.15 -8.69
N LEU A 78 23.50 -21.48 -9.09
CA LEU A 78 22.46 -22.04 -8.22
C LEU A 78 22.23 -23.54 -8.44
N VAL A 79 22.83 -24.11 -9.48
CA VAL A 79 22.62 -25.50 -9.90
C VAL A 79 23.94 -26.26 -9.97
N SER A 80 23.87 -27.58 -10.05
CA SER A 80 25.06 -28.41 -10.23
C SER A 80 25.69 -28.22 -11.61
N ASP A 81 26.98 -28.54 -11.77
CA ASP A 81 27.68 -28.46 -13.07
C ASP A 81 26.97 -29.27 -14.17
N SER A 82 26.38 -30.42 -13.80
CA SER A 82 25.60 -31.26 -14.72
C SER A 82 24.33 -30.56 -15.19
N GLU A 83 23.63 -29.86 -14.30
CA GLU A 83 22.42 -29.09 -14.66
C GLU A 83 22.79 -27.82 -15.45
N ALA A 84 23.88 -27.15 -15.08
CA ALA A 84 24.40 -25.99 -15.80
C ALA A 84 24.73 -26.33 -17.28
N ALA A 85 25.28 -27.52 -17.52
CA ALA A 85 25.53 -28.02 -18.88
C ALA A 85 24.23 -28.18 -19.70
N GLU A 86 23.10 -28.45 -19.06
CA GLU A 86 21.78 -28.54 -19.70
C GLU A 86 21.12 -27.18 -19.94
N LEU A 87 21.48 -26.12 -19.20
CA LEU A 87 20.87 -24.80 -19.34
C LEU A 87 21.12 -24.17 -20.71
N THR A 88 22.34 -24.29 -21.24
CA THR A 88 22.72 -23.70 -22.53
C THR A 88 21.89 -24.25 -23.71
N PRO A 89 21.76 -25.59 -23.90
CA PRO A 89 20.91 -26.11 -24.97
C PRO A 89 19.43 -25.77 -24.76
N LEU A 90 18.93 -25.73 -23.52
CA LEU A 90 17.56 -25.30 -23.23
C LEU A 90 17.31 -23.85 -23.64
N TRP A 91 18.22 -22.94 -23.27
CA TRP A 91 18.13 -21.54 -23.68
C TRP A 91 18.18 -21.38 -25.20
N LYS A 92 19.07 -22.11 -25.90
CA LYS A 92 19.13 -22.10 -27.37
C LYS A 92 17.81 -22.58 -27.99
N GLY A 93 17.19 -23.62 -27.43
CA GLY A 93 15.87 -24.08 -27.86
C GLY A 93 14.78 -23.03 -27.66
N PHE A 94 14.77 -22.34 -26.52
CA PHE A 94 13.86 -21.23 -26.27
C PHE A 94 14.10 -20.05 -27.23
N ALA A 95 15.36 -19.62 -27.37
CA ALA A 95 15.76 -18.50 -28.22
C ALA A 95 15.43 -18.77 -29.71
N GLY A 96 15.57 -20.01 -30.16
CA GLY A 96 15.21 -20.44 -31.52
C GLY A 96 13.72 -20.73 -31.75
N SER A 97 12.86 -20.54 -30.75
CA SER A 97 11.41 -20.80 -30.85
C SER A 97 10.59 -19.51 -30.69
N ILE A 98 9.77 -19.40 -29.64
CA ILE A 98 8.82 -18.30 -29.46
C ILE A 98 9.49 -17.01 -28.96
N ALA A 99 10.73 -17.07 -28.46
CA ALA A 99 11.39 -15.95 -27.80
C ALA A 99 11.50 -14.69 -28.68
N GLY A 100 11.79 -14.84 -29.97
CA GLY A 100 11.84 -13.70 -30.90
C GLY A 100 10.49 -12.99 -31.03
N SER A 101 9.40 -13.75 -31.11
CA SER A 101 8.04 -13.19 -31.15
C SER A 101 7.63 -12.52 -29.83
N LEU A 102 8.11 -13.04 -28.69
CA LEU A 102 7.86 -12.42 -27.37
C LEU A 102 8.65 -11.12 -27.22
N GLN A 103 9.91 -11.10 -27.64
CA GLN A 103 10.77 -9.90 -27.66
C GLN A 103 10.11 -8.78 -28.47
N GLN A 104 9.66 -9.07 -29.69
CA GLN A 104 8.97 -8.09 -30.55
C GLN A 104 7.70 -7.53 -29.90
N ARG A 105 6.96 -8.35 -29.15
CA ARG A 105 5.77 -7.88 -28.41
C ARG A 105 6.14 -6.97 -27.25
N LEU A 106 7.23 -7.25 -26.54
CA LEU A 106 7.72 -6.38 -25.46
C LEU A 106 8.24 -5.04 -26.00
N GLU A 107 8.95 -5.07 -27.12
CA GLU A 107 9.42 -3.86 -27.82
C GLU A 107 8.22 -3.01 -28.30
N HIS A 108 7.22 -3.65 -28.92
CA HIS A 108 5.98 -2.96 -29.30
C HIS A 108 5.24 -2.36 -28.11
N LEU A 109 5.21 -3.08 -26.98
CA LEU A 109 4.61 -2.59 -25.74
C LEU A 109 5.35 -1.36 -25.20
N GLN A 110 6.68 -1.34 -25.25
CA GLN A 110 7.51 -0.18 -24.87
C GLN A 110 7.24 1.04 -25.76
N GLU A 111 6.99 0.84 -27.06
CA GLU A 111 6.71 1.90 -28.03
C GLU A 111 5.28 2.44 -27.97
N THR A 112 4.37 1.72 -27.29
CA THR A 112 2.97 2.13 -27.17
C THR A 112 2.88 3.45 -26.40
N ARG A 113 2.22 4.44 -27.00
CA ARG A 113 2.20 5.83 -26.49
C ARG A 113 1.73 5.91 -25.05
N ASP A 114 0.66 5.19 -24.73
CA ASP A 114 -0.03 5.27 -23.44
C ASP A 114 0.60 4.36 -22.37
N VAL A 115 1.62 3.56 -22.73
CA VAL A 115 2.43 2.75 -21.80
C VAL A 115 3.70 3.52 -21.46
N ALA A 116 3.81 3.96 -20.22
CA ALA A 116 5.01 4.67 -19.75
C ALA A 116 6.13 3.71 -19.30
N ASP A 117 5.77 2.58 -18.68
CA ASP A 117 6.69 1.51 -18.29
C ASP A 117 6.03 0.16 -18.64
N TRP A 118 6.66 -0.59 -19.55
CA TRP A 118 6.15 -1.90 -19.98
C TRP A 118 6.20 -2.93 -18.84
N LEU A 119 7.13 -2.77 -17.88
CA LEU A 119 7.28 -3.70 -16.78
C LEU A 119 6.18 -3.53 -15.74
N GLU A 120 5.74 -2.29 -15.49
CA GLU A 120 4.66 -1.99 -14.54
C GLU A 120 3.38 -2.76 -14.88
N VAL A 121 3.01 -2.81 -16.17
CA VAL A 121 1.83 -3.57 -16.65
C VAL A 121 1.95 -5.06 -16.29
N LEU A 122 3.12 -5.66 -16.52
CA LEU A 122 3.35 -7.08 -16.25
C LEU A 122 3.42 -7.36 -14.74
N TRP A 123 4.02 -6.45 -13.99
CA TRP A 123 4.22 -6.56 -12.55
C TRP A 123 2.89 -6.48 -11.80
N ASP A 124 2.06 -5.49 -12.13
CA ASP A 124 0.74 -5.31 -11.55
C ASP A 124 -0.14 -6.52 -11.82
N ALA A 125 -0.17 -7.01 -13.07
CA ALA A 125 -0.93 -8.20 -13.42
C ALA A 125 -0.49 -9.44 -12.61
N GLY A 126 0.81 -9.60 -12.38
CA GLY A 126 1.34 -10.70 -11.57
C GLY A 126 0.90 -10.63 -10.11
N LEU A 127 1.02 -9.45 -9.49
CA LEU A 127 0.70 -9.25 -8.07
C LEU A 127 -0.81 -9.28 -7.80
N LEU A 128 -1.61 -8.68 -8.68
CA LEU A 128 -3.05 -8.56 -8.51
C LEU A 128 -3.79 -9.88 -8.72
N GLN A 129 -3.24 -10.80 -9.51
CA GLN A 129 -3.81 -12.13 -9.73
C GLN A 129 -3.41 -13.15 -8.67
N TYR A 130 -2.45 -12.82 -7.80
CA TYR A 130 -1.98 -13.75 -6.78
C TYR A 130 -3.02 -13.91 -5.65
N PRO A 131 -3.54 -15.14 -5.40
CA PRO A 131 -4.69 -15.33 -4.52
C PRO A 131 -4.32 -15.44 -3.04
N ALA A 132 -3.03 -15.51 -2.69
CA ALA A 132 -2.64 -15.72 -1.30
C ALA A 132 -3.00 -14.51 -0.40
N PRO A 133 -3.20 -14.73 0.91
CA PRO A 133 -3.41 -13.66 1.89
C PRO A 133 -2.39 -12.53 1.82
N LEU A 134 -2.85 -11.28 1.72
CA LEU A 134 -1.96 -10.10 1.59
C LEU A 134 -0.89 -10.01 2.68
N PRO A 135 -1.19 -10.22 3.99
CA PRO A 135 -0.19 -10.11 5.05
C PRO A 135 1.04 -11.00 4.85
N ALA A 136 0.87 -12.15 4.17
CA ALA A 136 1.94 -13.12 3.95
C ALA A 136 2.72 -12.89 2.66
N CYS A 137 2.15 -12.21 1.66
CA CYS A 137 2.70 -12.21 0.30
C CYS A 137 2.86 -10.84 -0.36
N SER A 138 2.09 -9.83 0.05
CA SER A 138 2.02 -8.53 -0.62
C SER A 138 2.29 -7.37 0.33
N THR A 139 1.78 -7.45 1.56
CA THR A 139 1.99 -6.42 2.57
C THR A 139 3.45 -6.41 3.02
N LEU A 140 4.07 -5.24 2.94
CA LEU A 140 5.38 -4.96 3.50
C LEU A 140 5.24 -4.09 4.76
N ALA A 141 6.20 -4.20 5.66
CA ALA A 141 6.24 -3.45 6.90
C ALA A 141 7.53 -2.66 7.02
N MET A 142 7.42 -1.43 7.53
CA MET A 142 8.57 -0.59 7.89
C MET A 142 8.40 -0.13 9.34
N VAL A 143 9.30 -0.58 10.21
CA VAL A 143 9.32 -0.14 11.62
C VAL A 143 9.91 1.27 11.69
N LEU A 144 9.19 2.19 12.35
CA LEU A 144 9.67 3.56 12.57
C LEU A 144 10.31 3.65 13.95
N ARG A 145 11.39 4.44 14.05
CA ARG A 145 12.04 4.72 15.34
C ARG A 145 11.09 5.54 16.23
N PRO A 146 11.02 5.26 17.55
CA PRO A 146 10.25 6.07 18.50
C PRO A 146 10.67 7.54 18.50
N ASP A 147 9.82 8.42 19.05
CA ASP A 147 10.23 9.81 19.27
C ASP A 147 11.38 9.86 20.27
N PRO A 148 12.44 10.65 20.03
CA PRO A 148 13.49 10.83 21.02
C PRO A 148 12.97 11.45 22.33
N VAL A 149 11.85 12.19 22.29
CA VAL A 149 11.25 12.81 23.47
C VAL A 149 10.13 11.92 24.01
N ARG A 150 10.36 11.30 25.18
CA ARG A 150 9.46 10.31 25.79
C ARG A 150 8.01 10.78 25.97
N SER A 151 7.79 12.05 26.33
CA SER A 151 6.44 12.61 26.51
C SER A 151 5.63 12.74 25.21
N ARG A 152 6.26 12.54 24.04
CA ARG A 152 5.60 12.52 22.72
C ARG A 152 5.28 11.11 22.23
N ASN A 153 5.49 10.10 23.07
CA ASN A 153 5.27 8.70 22.74
C ASN A 153 3.99 8.12 23.37
N ASP A 154 3.10 8.93 23.97
CA ASP A 154 1.75 8.43 24.20
C ASP A 154 1.05 8.20 22.84
N ILE A 155 0.23 7.16 22.74
CA ILE A 155 -0.37 6.73 21.47
C ILE A 155 -1.09 7.86 20.72
N ALA A 156 -1.84 8.72 21.42
CA ALA A 156 -2.57 9.80 20.80
C ALA A 156 -1.63 10.91 20.29
N ALA A 157 -0.64 11.31 21.09
CA ALA A 157 0.38 12.27 20.65
C ALA A 157 1.19 11.74 19.48
N ARG A 158 1.60 10.46 19.53
CA ARG A 158 2.40 9.85 18.49
C ARG A 158 1.62 9.73 17.18
N ALA A 159 0.38 9.23 17.24
CA ALA A 159 -0.51 9.19 16.08
C ALA A 159 -0.71 10.58 15.48
N THR A 160 -0.96 11.59 16.31
CA THR A 160 -1.10 12.99 15.88
C THR A 160 0.11 13.47 15.06
N ARG A 161 1.33 13.25 15.56
CA ARG A 161 2.53 13.75 14.90
C ARG A 161 2.82 13.03 13.58
N ILE A 162 2.66 11.71 13.55
CA ILE A 162 2.87 10.92 12.33
C ILE A 162 1.80 11.27 11.29
N THR A 163 0.53 11.33 11.68
CA THR A 163 -0.57 11.71 10.80
C THR A 163 -0.37 13.14 10.26
N THR A 164 0.03 14.10 11.10
CA THR A 164 0.31 15.47 10.65
C THR A 164 1.42 15.49 9.60
N ALA A 165 2.56 14.83 9.84
CA ALA A 165 3.65 14.78 8.89
C ALA A 165 3.27 14.05 7.59
N ALA A 166 2.46 12.99 7.67
CA ALA A 166 1.95 12.29 6.49
C ALA A 166 0.99 13.16 5.67
N LEU A 167 0.16 13.98 6.33
CA LEU A 167 -0.74 14.93 5.68
C LEU A 167 0.01 16.10 5.04
N GLU A 168 1.05 16.63 5.68
CA GLU A 168 1.95 17.63 5.08
C GLU A 168 2.64 17.08 3.83
N PHE A 169 3.10 15.82 3.87
CA PHE A 169 3.65 15.15 2.70
C PHE A 169 2.61 14.96 1.59
N TRP A 170 1.40 14.53 1.94
CA TRP A 170 0.27 14.45 1.01
C TRP A 170 -0.05 15.81 0.38
N ASP A 171 0.01 16.89 1.15
CA ASP A 171 -0.21 18.26 0.69
C ASP A 171 0.81 18.68 -0.38
N ASN A 172 2.09 18.38 -0.14
CA ASN A 172 3.15 18.64 -1.12
C ASN A 172 2.97 17.81 -2.40
N VAL A 173 2.54 16.55 -2.26
CA VAL A 173 2.25 15.67 -3.40
C VAL A 173 1.09 16.22 -4.22
N ARG A 174 -0.06 16.52 -3.59
CA ARG A 174 -1.27 17.00 -4.29
C ARG A 174 -1.09 18.38 -4.94
N THR A 175 -0.22 19.23 -4.38
CA THR A 175 0.07 20.57 -4.92
C THR A 175 1.28 20.60 -5.85
N GLY A 176 1.94 19.46 -6.07
CA GLY A 176 3.14 19.35 -6.90
C GLY A 176 4.37 20.08 -6.33
N GLN A 177 4.38 20.38 -5.03
CA GLN A 177 5.46 21.08 -4.33
C GLN A 177 6.47 20.12 -3.67
N LEU A 178 6.31 18.80 -3.83
CA LEU A 178 7.30 17.85 -3.35
C LEU A 178 8.61 17.99 -4.15
N ASP A 179 9.73 18.10 -3.44
CA ASP A 179 11.06 18.12 -4.05
C ASP A 179 11.28 16.89 -4.94
N VAL A 180 11.91 17.10 -6.09
CA VAL A 180 12.25 16.03 -7.03
C VAL A 180 13.29 15.11 -6.41
N ASP A 181 12.99 13.81 -6.41
CA ASP A 181 13.95 12.80 -5.98
C ASP A 181 15.02 12.60 -7.05
N VAL A 182 16.27 12.49 -6.62
CA VAL A 182 17.44 12.27 -7.48
C VAL A 182 18.23 11.05 -7.00
N ASP A 183 18.93 10.38 -7.92
CA ASP A 183 19.88 9.32 -7.54
C ASP A 183 21.18 9.90 -6.95
N ALA A 184 22.13 9.01 -6.64
CA ALA A 184 23.42 9.40 -6.06
C ALA A 184 24.25 10.29 -7.00
N GLU A 185 24.01 10.19 -8.31
CA GLU A 185 24.65 10.96 -9.37
C GLU A 185 23.90 12.28 -9.68
N GLY A 186 22.76 12.53 -9.05
CA GLY A 186 21.94 13.73 -9.24
C GLY A 186 20.93 13.65 -10.40
N SER A 187 20.72 12.46 -10.99
CA SER A 187 19.75 12.27 -12.05
C SER A 187 18.32 12.20 -11.47
N PRO A 188 17.35 12.93 -12.06
CA PRO A 188 15.98 12.96 -11.56
C PRO A 188 15.31 11.59 -11.70
N GLN A 189 14.52 11.24 -10.68
CA GLN A 189 13.76 10.00 -10.60
C GLN A 189 12.28 10.22 -10.94
N CYS A 190 11.58 9.13 -11.24
CA CYS A 190 10.16 9.17 -11.53
C CYS A 190 9.35 9.50 -10.27
N MET A 191 8.50 10.54 -10.35
CA MET A 191 7.65 11.00 -9.24
C MET A 191 6.22 10.45 -9.31
N ARG A 192 5.90 9.64 -10.33
CA ARG A 192 4.54 9.10 -10.53
C ARG A 192 4.07 8.19 -9.39
N GLY A 193 4.98 7.46 -8.76
CA GLY A 193 4.65 6.51 -7.68
C GLY A 193 4.00 7.19 -6.46
N TYR A 194 4.32 8.45 -6.18
CA TYR A 194 3.72 9.21 -5.07
C TYR A 194 2.21 9.40 -5.23
N LEU A 195 1.69 9.37 -6.47
CA LEU A 195 0.26 9.45 -6.73
C LEU A 195 -0.52 8.30 -6.09
N ASN A 196 0.11 7.14 -5.89
CA ASN A 196 -0.54 5.98 -5.31
C ASN A 196 -0.46 5.96 -3.77
N LEU A 197 0.40 6.79 -3.18
CA LEU A 197 0.71 6.76 -1.74
C LEU A 197 -0.51 7.03 -0.87
N PHE A 198 -1.40 7.89 -1.34
CA PHE A 198 -2.64 8.26 -0.65
C PHE A 198 -3.85 7.99 -1.52
N GLY A 199 -4.93 7.51 -0.90
CA GLY A 199 -6.20 7.25 -1.56
C GLY A 199 -6.25 5.93 -2.35
N MET A 200 -5.16 5.16 -2.43
CA MET A 200 -5.17 3.88 -3.15
C MET A 200 -5.63 2.73 -2.26
N THR A 201 -6.33 1.77 -2.86
CA THR A 201 -6.78 0.54 -2.20
C THR A 201 -6.82 -0.62 -3.20
N ARG A 202 -6.48 -1.82 -2.77
CA ARG A 202 -6.66 -3.05 -3.53
C ARG A 202 -8.04 -3.62 -3.24
N VAL A 203 -8.86 -3.78 -4.26
CA VAL A 203 -10.22 -4.32 -4.16
C VAL A 203 -10.21 -5.77 -4.65
N PRO A 204 -10.70 -6.73 -3.84
CA PRO A 204 -10.68 -8.13 -4.23
C PRO A 204 -11.62 -8.41 -5.40
N GLY A 205 -11.22 -9.31 -6.30
CA GLY A 205 -12.03 -9.67 -7.47
C GLY A 205 -11.90 -11.13 -7.87
N ARG A 206 -12.99 -11.70 -8.43
CA ARG A 206 -13.04 -13.13 -8.81
C ARG A 206 -12.04 -13.51 -9.90
N ALA A 207 -11.75 -12.60 -10.81
CA ALA A 207 -10.79 -12.78 -11.91
C ALA A 207 -9.37 -12.30 -11.55
N GLY A 208 -9.18 -11.80 -10.34
CA GLY A 208 -8.01 -11.04 -9.92
C GLY A 208 -8.44 -9.75 -9.23
N ASP A 209 -7.57 -9.24 -8.39
CA ASP A 209 -7.81 -7.99 -7.67
C ASP A 209 -7.61 -6.79 -8.59
N THR A 210 -8.08 -5.63 -8.16
CA THR A 210 -7.88 -4.37 -8.88
C THR A 210 -7.38 -3.31 -7.92
N LEU A 211 -6.46 -2.46 -8.38
CA LEU A 211 -6.17 -1.22 -7.66
C LEU A 211 -7.29 -0.22 -7.94
N LYS A 212 -7.80 0.42 -6.90
CA LYS A 212 -8.78 1.49 -7.02
C LYS A 212 -8.33 2.70 -6.26
N ARG A 213 -8.46 3.83 -6.95
CA ARG A 213 -8.25 5.15 -6.39
C ARG A 213 -9.55 5.62 -5.75
N GLY A 214 -9.44 6.17 -4.55
CA GLY A 214 -10.52 6.87 -3.88
C GLY A 214 -10.95 8.12 -4.63
N ALA A 215 -12.00 8.77 -4.14
CA ALA A 215 -12.49 10.04 -4.67
C ALA A 215 -11.37 11.11 -4.73
N ARG A 216 -11.38 11.93 -5.78
CA ARG A 216 -10.36 12.99 -5.99
C ARG A 216 -10.35 14.03 -4.87
N ASP A 217 -11.51 14.29 -4.29
CA ASP A 217 -11.75 15.21 -3.17
C ASP A 217 -11.69 14.49 -1.81
N ALA A 218 -10.97 13.37 -1.71
CA ALA A 218 -10.78 12.67 -0.45
C ALA A 218 -10.09 13.56 0.59
N GLN A 219 -10.83 13.92 1.64
CA GLN A 219 -10.40 14.81 2.72
C GLN A 219 -10.44 14.12 4.10
N ARG A 220 -10.42 12.78 4.10
CA ARG A 220 -10.68 11.98 5.30
C ARG A 220 -9.69 10.82 5.39
N ILE A 221 -9.30 10.47 6.61
CA ILE A 221 -8.64 9.21 6.92
C ILE A 221 -9.65 8.28 7.58
N VAL A 222 -9.29 7.00 7.68
CA VAL A 222 -10.00 6.06 8.56
C VAL A 222 -9.07 5.63 9.68
N VAL A 223 -9.56 5.68 10.90
CA VAL A 223 -8.88 5.20 12.10
C VAL A 223 -9.53 3.88 12.50
N VAL A 224 -8.72 2.87 12.74
CA VAL A 224 -9.14 1.58 13.31
C VAL A 224 -8.56 1.42 14.70
N ALA A 225 -9.40 1.16 15.68
CA ALA A 225 -8.99 0.93 17.07
C ALA A 225 -9.88 -0.13 17.70
N ASN A 226 -9.28 -1.15 18.33
CA ASN A 226 -9.99 -2.32 18.87
C ASN A 226 -11.04 -2.90 17.88
N ALA A 227 -10.65 -3.04 16.60
CA ALA A 227 -11.47 -3.51 15.48
C ALA A 227 -12.72 -2.66 15.14
N GLN A 228 -12.78 -1.42 15.62
CA GLN A 228 -13.82 -0.44 15.30
C GLN A 228 -13.23 0.65 14.40
N TYR A 229 -14.03 1.10 13.43
CA TYR A 229 -13.58 1.99 12.36
C TYR A 229 -14.26 3.35 12.50
N PHE A 230 -13.49 4.43 12.33
CA PHE A 230 -13.96 5.81 12.42
C PHE A 230 -13.37 6.62 11.27
N GLN A 231 -14.21 7.37 10.58
CA GLN A 231 -13.76 8.32 9.60
C GLN A 231 -13.46 9.66 10.29
N VAL A 232 -12.29 10.22 10.01
CA VAL A 232 -11.82 11.48 10.60
C VAL A 232 -11.52 12.46 9.48
N GLN A 233 -12.10 13.66 9.56
CA GLN A 233 -11.80 14.76 8.65
C GLN A 233 -10.40 15.30 8.89
N VAL A 234 -9.62 15.48 7.83
CA VAL A 234 -8.21 15.93 7.89
C VAL A 234 -7.93 17.20 7.09
N VAL A 235 -8.97 17.74 6.44
CA VAL A 235 -8.94 19.04 5.75
C VAL A 235 -10.13 19.86 6.22
N THR A 236 -9.87 21.11 6.56
CA THR A 236 -10.87 22.11 6.96
C THR A 236 -11.74 22.54 5.77
N ASP A 237 -12.86 23.21 6.03
CA ASP A 237 -13.76 23.68 4.97
C ASP A 237 -13.11 24.74 4.05
N SER A 238 -12.03 25.40 4.51
CA SER A 238 -11.23 26.32 3.71
C SER A 238 -10.21 25.63 2.81
N GLY A 239 -10.06 24.30 2.92
CA GLY A 239 -9.09 23.51 2.16
C GLY A 239 -7.71 23.39 2.82
N ALA A 240 -7.49 23.97 4.01
CA ALA A 240 -6.25 23.81 4.77
C ALA A 240 -6.24 22.49 5.56
N LEU A 241 -5.04 21.96 5.86
CA LEU A 241 -4.91 20.77 6.71
C LEU A 241 -5.48 21.01 8.12
N MET A 242 -6.08 19.98 8.68
CA MET A 242 -6.63 20.02 10.05
C MET A 242 -5.48 20.23 11.06
N PRO A 243 -5.63 21.18 12.03
CA PRO A 243 -4.60 21.42 13.03
C PRO A 243 -4.27 20.19 13.88
N PRO A 244 -3.01 20.02 14.35
CA PRO A 244 -2.61 18.85 15.14
C PRO A 244 -3.43 18.65 16.42
N HIS A 245 -3.81 19.73 17.12
CA HIS A 245 -4.60 19.62 18.34
C HIS A 245 -6.01 19.05 18.10
N CYS A 246 -6.61 19.34 16.94
CA CYS A 246 -7.88 18.76 16.50
C CYS A 246 -7.72 17.26 16.25
N LEU A 247 -6.68 16.85 15.51
CA LEU A 247 -6.39 15.42 15.28
C LEU A 247 -6.16 14.65 16.59
N ARG A 248 -5.45 15.26 17.56
CA ARG A 248 -5.24 14.66 18.88
C ARG A 248 -6.55 14.44 19.63
N LYS A 249 -7.44 15.43 19.62
CA LYS A 249 -8.78 15.32 20.22
C LYS A 249 -9.58 14.17 19.59
N ALA A 250 -9.55 14.04 18.25
CA ALA A 250 -10.20 12.93 17.56
C ALA A 250 -9.64 11.57 17.98
N PHE A 251 -8.31 11.41 18.07
CA PHE A 251 -7.71 10.15 18.50
C PHE A 251 -8.04 9.81 19.95
N GLN A 252 -8.03 10.79 20.86
CA GLN A 252 -8.44 10.60 22.26
C GLN A 252 -9.91 10.17 22.37
N GLU A 253 -10.80 10.86 21.65
CA GLU A 253 -12.22 10.51 21.61
C GLU A 253 -12.45 9.09 21.08
N ILE A 254 -11.71 8.68 20.04
CA ILE A 254 -11.80 7.31 19.50
C ILE A 254 -11.35 6.30 20.57
N LEU A 255 -10.23 6.53 21.25
CA LEU A 255 -9.72 5.65 22.30
C LEU A 255 -10.73 5.50 23.46
N GLU A 256 -11.38 6.60 23.86
CA GLU A 256 -12.44 6.58 24.88
C GLU A 256 -13.67 5.77 24.42
N ARG A 257 -14.13 5.98 23.18
CA ARG A 257 -15.28 5.25 22.61
C ARG A 257 -15.03 3.75 22.54
N VAL A 258 -13.84 3.33 22.09
CA VAL A 258 -13.52 1.89 21.95
C VAL A 258 -13.20 1.19 23.27
N ALA A 259 -12.86 1.96 24.32
CA ALA A 259 -12.77 1.44 25.68
C ALA A 259 -14.17 1.22 26.30
N ALA A 260 -15.13 2.08 25.96
CA ALA A 260 -16.51 1.99 26.46
C ALA A 260 -17.33 0.90 25.77
N GLN A 261 -17.11 0.66 24.47
CA GLN A 261 -17.87 -0.29 23.68
C GLN A 261 -16.96 -1.25 22.93
N ARG A 262 -17.22 -2.56 23.05
CA ARG A 262 -16.51 -3.59 22.28
C ARG A 262 -17.01 -3.66 20.83
N ALA A 263 -16.11 -3.99 19.91
CA ALA A 263 -16.48 -4.25 18.53
C ALA A 263 -17.49 -5.41 18.46
N PRO A 264 -18.58 -5.27 17.69
CA PRO A 264 -19.54 -6.36 17.53
C PRO A 264 -19.00 -7.50 16.64
N HIS A 265 -18.16 -7.16 15.65
CA HIS A 265 -17.62 -8.09 14.65
C HIS A 265 -16.25 -7.62 14.15
N TYR A 266 -15.39 -8.53 13.66
CA TYR A 266 -14.01 -8.22 13.26
C TYR A 266 -13.81 -8.15 11.75
N TYR A 267 -14.33 -7.10 11.12
CA TYR A 267 -14.28 -6.93 9.66
C TYR A 267 -12.86 -6.82 9.08
N GLY A 268 -11.86 -6.37 9.85
CA GLY A 268 -10.48 -6.27 9.37
C GLY A 268 -9.89 -7.60 8.92
N THR A 269 -10.34 -8.69 9.56
CA THR A 269 -9.89 -10.05 9.28
C THR A 269 -10.19 -10.51 7.87
N LEU A 270 -11.26 -9.98 7.25
CA LEU A 270 -11.61 -10.28 5.87
C LEU A 270 -10.47 -9.94 4.90
N THR A 271 -9.76 -8.83 5.14
CA THR A 271 -8.66 -8.37 4.28
C THR A 271 -7.39 -9.20 4.40
N ALA A 272 -7.32 -10.07 5.41
CA ALA A 272 -6.24 -11.01 5.66
C ALA A 272 -6.53 -12.44 5.18
N GLU A 273 -7.67 -12.67 4.53
CA GLU A 273 -8.05 -13.98 3.99
C GLU A 273 -7.44 -14.21 2.59
N ASP A 274 -7.53 -15.46 2.09
CA ASP A 274 -7.31 -15.76 0.68
C ASP A 274 -8.16 -14.82 -0.20
N ARG A 275 -7.55 -14.28 -1.25
CA ARG A 275 -8.16 -13.21 -2.06
C ARG A 275 -9.42 -13.65 -2.79
N ARG A 276 -9.56 -14.94 -3.11
CA ARG A 276 -10.76 -15.48 -3.78
C ARG A 276 -11.92 -15.64 -2.80
N GLU A 277 -11.60 -16.09 -1.58
CA GLU A 277 -12.57 -16.15 -0.48
C GLU A 277 -13.01 -14.72 -0.11
N TRP A 278 -12.05 -13.80 0.00
CA TRP A 278 -12.35 -12.39 0.25
C TRP A 278 -13.15 -11.75 -0.88
N ALA A 279 -12.86 -12.04 -2.16
CA ALA A 279 -13.67 -11.56 -3.28
C ALA A 279 -15.15 -11.99 -3.15
N THR A 280 -15.39 -13.23 -2.72
CA THR A 280 -16.76 -13.73 -2.49
C THR A 280 -17.42 -13.04 -1.29
N GLY A 281 -16.67 -12.85 -0.20
CA GLY A 281 -17.15 -12.12 0.98
C GLY A 281 -17.46 -10.66 0.68
N HIS A 282 -16.59 -9.99 -0.07
CA HIS A 282 -16.74 -8.60 -0.51
C HIS A 282 -17.99 -8.43 -1.38
N ASP A 283 -18.18 -9.25 -2.42
CA ASP A 283 -19.38 -9.23 -3.26
C ASP A 283 -20.67 -9.40 -2.42
N THR A 284 -20.63 -10.31 -1.45
CA THR A 284 -21.78 -10.58 -0.57
C THR A 284 -22.07 -9.38 0.33
N LEU A 285 -21.05 -8.78 0.95
CA LEU A 285 -21.18 -7.58 1.79
C LEU A 285 -21.71 -6.38 1.00
N VAL A 286 -21.27 -6.21 -0.25
CA VAL A 286 -21.75 -5.13 -1.11
C VAL A 286 -23.21 -5.35 -1.51
N ARG A 287 -23.58 -6.58 -1.92
CA ARG A 287 -24.92 -6.91 -2.42
C ARG A 287 -25.99 -6.97 -1.32
N GLU A 288 -25.66 -7.51 -0.15
CA GLU A 288 -26.63 -7.78 0.92
C GLU A 288 -26.89 -6.61 1.86
N GLY A 289 -26.56 -5.39 1.43
CA GLY A 289 -26.93 -4.13 2.06
C GLY A 289 -26.08 -3.78 3.29
N GLY A 290 -25.84 -2.47 3.47
CA GLY A 290 -25.30 -1.91 4.72
C GLY A 290 -23.77 -1.94 4.91
N ALA A 291 -23.02 -2.76 4.19
CA ALA A 291 -21.54 -2.69 4.21
C ALA A 291 -20.94 -1.90 3.03
N ALA A 292 -21.67 -1.71 1.93
CA ALA A 292 -21.18 -0.97 0.76
C ALA A 292 -20.77 0.48 1.09
N THR A 293 -21.50 1.17 1.96
CA THR A 293 -21.12 2.53 2.41
C THR A 293 -19.85 2.49 3.24
N ALA A 294 -19.71 1.55 4.18
CA ALA A 294 -18.51 1.39 4.99
C ALA A 294 -17.27 1.08 4.14
N LEU A 295 -17.40 0.16 3.18
CA LEU A 295 -16.34 -0.17 2.22
C LEU A 295 -15.95 1.05 1.38
N ARG A 296 -16.92 1.83 0.89
CA ARG A 296 -16.62 3.09 0.18
C ARG A 296 -15.89 4.11 1.06
N MET A 297 -16.23 4.22 2.34
CA MET A 297 -15.53 5.12 3.27
C MET A 297 -14.04 4.72 3.44
N LEU A 298 -13.75 3.42 3.50
CA LEU A 298 -12.38 2.88 3.55
C LEU A 298 -11.62 3.05 2.24
N GLN A 299 -12.27 2.77 1.11
CA GLN A 299 -11.70 2.96 -0.23
C GLN A 299 -11.33 4.43 -0.45
N ASN A 300 -12.22 5.36 -0.07
CA ASN A 300 -12.02 6.81 -0.22
C ASN A 300 -11.11 7.45 0.84
N ALA A 301 -10.73 6.74 1.90
CA ALA A 301 -9.80 7.29 2.89
C ALA A 301 -8.44 7.60 2.24
N LEU A 302 -7.72 8.64 2.70
CA LEU A 302 -6.35 8.88 2.23
C LEU A 302 -5.42 7.73 2.65
N PHE A 303 -5.51 7.31 3.89
CA PHE A 303 -4.80 6.16 4.45
C PHE A 303 -5.53 5.69 5.71
N VAL A 304 -5.10 4.57 6.29
CA VAL A 304 -5.64 4.05 7.54
C VAL A 304 -4.66 4.31 8.69
N VAL A 305 -5.16 4.68 9.86
CA VAL A 305 -4.39 4.74 11.12
C VAL A 305 -4.91 3.66 12.05
N ALA A 306 -4.06 2.69 12.42
CA ALA A 306 -4.38 1.65 13.38
C ALA A 306 -3.82 2.02 14.76
N LEU A 307 -4.69 2.19 15.75
CA LEU A 307 -4.33 2.41 17.14
C LEU A 307 -4.45 1.08 17.89
N GLU A 308 -3.31 0.56 18.35
CA GLU A 308 -3.25 -0.71 19.07
C GLU A 308 -3.58 -0.54 20.56
N ALA A 309 -4.22 -1.55 21.15
CA ALA A 309 -4.59 -1.55 22.57
C ALA A 309 -3.51 -2.14 23.47
N GLU A 310 -2.67 -3.04 22.94
CA GLU A 310 -1.62 -3.73 23.66
C GLU A 310 -0.26 -3.29 23.14
N GLU A 311 0.74 -3.28 24.01
CA GLU A 311 2.14 -3.09 23.61
C GLU A 311 2.54 -4.21 22.66
N GLY A 312 3.30 -3.88 21.61
CA GLY A 312 3.58 -4.87 20.58
C GLY A 312 4.91 -4.70 19.84
N LEU A 313 5.54 -3.52 19.91
CA LEU A 313 6.85 -3.34 19.28
C LEU A 313 7.92 -3.33 20.37
N CYS A 314 8.46 -4.51 20.61
CA CYS A 314 9.69 -4.62 21.38
C CYS A 314 10.88 -4.01 20.61
N THR A 315 12.00 -3.79 21.30
CA THR A 315 13.24 -3.28 20.69
C THR A 315 13.87 -4.24 19.67
N ALA A 316 13.41 -5.49 19.57
CA ALA A 316 13.87 -6.45 18.57
C ALA A 316 13.14 -6.24 17.21
N PRO A 317 13.85 -5.83 16.14
CA PRO A 317 13.24 -5.50 14.85
C PRO A 317 12.43 -6.63 14.21
N GLU A 318 12.82 -7.89 14.39
CA GLU A 318 12.15 -9.05 13.80
C GLU A 318 10.77 -9.26 14.42
N ARG A 319 10.69 -9.19 15.74
CA ARG A 319 9.43 -9.31 16.47
C ARG A 319 8.54 -8.10 16.22
N ALA A 320 9.12 -6.90 16.18
CA ALA A 320 8.41 -5.68 15.79
C ALA A 320 7.77 -5.81 14.39
N THR A 321 8.55 -6.28 13.41
CA THR A 321 8.07 -6.49 12.03
C THR A 321 6.99 -7.56 11.97
N ARG A 322 7.14 -8.67 12.70
CA ARG A 322 6.12 -9.71 12.79
C ARG A 322 4.81 -9.19 13.40
N HIS A 323 4.87 -8.37 14.45
CA HIS A 323 3.69 -7.77 15.06
C HIS A 323 3.01 -6.74 14.14
N LEU A 324 3.76 -6.00 13.33
CA LEU A 324 3.19 -5.13 12.31
C LEU A 324 2.41 -5.94 11.26
N LEU A 325 3.04 -6.98 10.70
CA LEU A 325 2.48 -7.78 9.60
C LEU A 325 1.34 -8.72 10.03
N PHE A 326 1.43 -9.30 11.23
CA PHE A 326 0.56 -10.41 11.64
C PHE A 326 -0.03 -10.23 13.05
N GLY A 327 0.07 -9.04 13.64
CA GLY A 327 -0.43 -8.76 15.00
C GLY A 327 -1.96 -8.79 15.09
N SER A 328 -2.57 -7.70 15.57
CA SER A 328 -4.03 -7.63 15.70
C SER A 328 -4.71 -7.49 14.33
N THR A 329 -4.85 -8.60 13.60
CA THR A 329 -5.48 -8.66 12.27
C THR A 329 -6.88 -8.04 12.21
N PRO A 330 -7.78 -8.22 13.21
CA PRO A 330 -9.03 -7.48 13.30
C PRO A 330 -8.88 -5.94 13.25
N ASN A 331 -7.74 -5.44 13.72
CA ASN A 331 -7.39 -4.02 13.84
C ASN A 331 -6.53 -3.54 12.67
N ARG A 332 -6.69 -4.13 11.48
CA ARG A 332 -5.99 -3.78 10.24
C ARG A 332 -6.96 -3.73 9.07
N TRP A 333 -6.56 -3.05 8.00
CA TRP A 333 -7.24 -3.10 6.70
C TRP A 333 -6.22 -3.27 5.58
N TYR A 334 -5.76 -4.50 5.35
CA TYR A 334 -4.65 -4.81 4.43
C TYR A 334 -4.90 -4.43 2.97
N ASP A 335 -6.16 -4.27 2.59
CA ASP A 335 -6.55 -3.75 1.28
C ASP A 335 -6.19 -2.26 1.10
N LYS A 336 -5.92 -1.50 2.17
CA LYS A 336 -5.48 -0.10 2.05
C LYS A 336 -4.01 -0.06 1.69
N ALA A 337 -3.66 0.69 0.64
CA ALA A 337 -2.30 0.77 0.14
C ALA A 337 -1.30 1.27 1.20
N LEU A 338 -1.70 2.22 2.04
CA LEU A 338 -0.89 2.75 3.14
C LEU A 338 -1.67 2.68 4.47
N GLN A 339 -1.02 2.16 5.50
CA GLN A 339 -1.52 2.19 6.88
C GLN A 339 -0.40 2.62 7.83
N VAL A 340 -0.74 3.44 8.81
CA VAL A 340 0.12 3.81 9.94
C VAL A 340 -0.36 3.01 11.15
N VAL A 341 0.52 2.25 11.79
CA VAL A 341 0.21 1.50 13.02
C VAL A 341 0.94 2.16 14.20
N VAL A 342 0.21 2.43 15.28
CA VAL A 342 0.75 3.09 16.49
C VAL A 342 0.36 2.27 17.73
N TYR A 343 1.35 1.98 18.56
CA TYR A 343 1.21 1.21 19.79
C TYR A 343 1.14 2.11 21.03
N PRO A 344 0.63 1.62 22.18
CA PRO A 344 0.50 2.38 23.42
C PRO A 344 1.76 3.15 23.86
N GLU A 345 2.92 2.53 23.68
CA GLU A 345 4.26 3.03 24.02
C GLU A 345 4.85 4.00 22.98
N GLY A 346 4.11 4.33 21.92
CA GLY A 346 4.52 5.24 20.85
C GLY A 346 5.44 4.61 19.80
N ALA A 347 5.76 3.33 19.97
CA ALA A 347 6.32 2.56 18.88
C ALA A 347 5.31 2.50 17.72
N CYS A 348 5.82 2.51 16.50
CA CYS A 348 4.98 2.64 15.31
C CYS A 348 5.63 2.04 14.07
N GLY A 349 4.83 1.84 13.04
CA GLY A 349 5.30 1.38 11.74
C GLY A 349 4.35 1.74 10.61
N LEU A 350 4.83 1.58 9.39
CA LEU A 350 4.04 1.68 8.18
C LEU A 350 3.78 0.26 7.66
N LEU A 351 2.55 0.00 7.25
CA LEU A 351 2.18 -1.16 6.43
C LEU A 351 1.78 -0.66 5.07
N PHE A 352 2.24 -1.35 4.03
CA PHE A 352 1.90 -0.97 2.67
C PHE A 352 1.80 -2.16 1.73
N ASP A 353 0.88 -2.07 0.77
CA ASP A 353 0.71 -3.10 -0.26
C ASP A 353 1.69 -2.85 -1.41
N ARG A 354 2.61 -3.79 -1.64
CA ARG A 354 3.59 -3.73 -2.73
C ARG A 354 2.96 -3.72 -4.13
N ALA A 355 1.70 -4.13 -4.26
CA ALA A 355 0.99 -4.04 -5.53
C ALA A 355 0.67 -2.57 -5.88
N ALA A 356 0.47 -1.71 -4.88
CA ALA A 356 0.17 -0.30 -5.09
C ALA A 356 1.41 0.60 -4.97
N LEU A 357 2.38 0.22 -4.13
CA LEU A 357 3.46 1.08 -3.68
C LEU A 357 4.83 0.44 -3.81
N ASP A 358 5.74 1.15 -4.45
CA ASP A 358 7.17 0.87 -4.38
C ASP A 358 7.74 1.28 -3.01
N ALA A 359 8.69 0.51 -2.50
CA ALA A 359 9.28 0.75 -1.18
C ALA A 359 10.05 2.08 -1.11
N SER A 360 10.61 2.57 -2.22
CA SER A 360 11.31 3.86 -2.27
C SER A 360 10.39 5.04 -1.95
N VAL A 361 9.16 5.02 -2.49
CA VAL A 361 8.12 6.03 -2.23
C VAL A 361 7.74 6.05 -0.75
N VAL A 362 7.55 4.87 -0.14
CA VAL A 362 7.22 4.76 1.28
C VAL A 362 8.42 5.15 2.16
N LEU A 363 9.64 4.83 1.75
CA LEU A 363 10.86 5.24 2.45
C LEU A 363 11.01 6.76 2.47
N ARG A 364 10.70 7.45 1.36
CA ARG A 364 10.68 8.91 1.28
C ARG A 364 9.68 9.53 2.27
N LEU A 365 8.48 8.97 2.37
CA LEU A 365 7.50 9.36 3.39
C LEU A 365 8.02 9.11 4.81
N ALA A 366 8.60 7.94 5.08
CA ALA A 366 9.15 7.61 6.39
C ALA A 366 10.29 8.56 6.80
N GLN A 367 11.16 8.94 5.84
CA GLN A 367 12.19 9.95 6.06
C GLN A 367 11.58 11.32 6.39
N HIS A 368 10.53 11.74 5.69
CA HIS A 368 9.81 12.98 5.99
C HIS A 368 9.23 12.95 7.41
N ILE A 369 8.52 11.87 7.78
CA ILE A 369 7.97 11.68 9.14
C ILE A 369 9.07 11.77 10.19
N ARG A 370 10.22 11.13 9.95
CA ARG A 370 11.37 11.17 10.88
C ARG A 370 11.91 12.58 11.06
N VAL A 371 12.22 13.27 9.97
CA VAL A 371 12.78 14.64 10.01
C VAL A 371 11.80 15.59 10.68
N ARG A 372 10.50 15.53 10.35
CA ARG A 372 9.47 16.31 11.03
C ARG A 372 9.40 15.97 12.52
N GLY A 373 9.49 14.70 12.91
CA GLY A 373 9.55 14.29 14.31
C GLY A 373 10.74 14.87 15.09
N GLU A 374 11.92 14.93 14.45
CA GLU A 374 13.16 15.48 15.04
C GLU A 374 13.15 17.01 15.13
N THR A 375 12.59 17.68 14.11
CA THR A 375 12.59 19.15 13.99
C THR A 375 11.39 19.84 14.62
N ASP A 376 10.25 19.16 14.77
CA ASP A 376 9.03 19.78 15.28
C ASP A 376 9.09 19.95 16.81
N THR A 377 9.39 21.17 17.23
CA THR A 377 9.46 21.60 18.64
C THR A 377 8.10 22.09 19.17
N ARG A 378 7.09 22.26 18.30
CA ARG A 378 5.80 22.85 18.68
C ARG A 378 5.07 21.97 19.71
N PRO A 379 4.43 22.56 20.73
CA PRO A 379 3.56 21.82 21.62
C PRO A 379 2.30 21.36 20.87
N LEU A 380 1.87 20.12 21.09
CA LEU A 380 0.59 19.62 20.58
C LEU A 380 -0.63 20.37 21.16
N SER A 381 -0.42 21.17 22.22
CA SER A 381 -1.40 22.06 22.82
C SER A 381 -1.45 23.46 22.19
N ALA A 382 -0.60 23.76 21.21
CA ALA A 382 -0.66 25.05 20.51
C ALA A 382 -1.90 25.09 19.60
N GLY A 383 -2.97 25.70 20.12
CA GLY A 383 -3.93 26.44 19.30
C GLY A 383 -3.27 27.72 18.74
N PRO A 384 -4.03 28.58 18.04
CA PRO A 384 -3.49 29.72 17.28
C PRO A 384 -2.71 30.79 18.08
N ASP A 385 -2.62 30.71 19.40
CA ASP A 385 -2.06 31.77 20.25
C ASP A 385 -0.78 31.35 20.99
N ALA A 386 0.30 31.12 20.26
CA ALA A 386 1.65 31.19 20.83
C ALA A 386 2.48 32.36 20.28
N ASP A 387 1.89 33.16 19.38
CA ASP A 387 2.45 34.45 18.98
C ASP A 387 1.35 35.52 19.08
N LEU A 388 1.69 36.63 19.70
CA LEU A 388 0.76 37.72 20.00
C LEU A 388 0.21 38.31 18.69
N SER A 389 -1.12 38.46 18.64
CA SER A 389 -1.93 39.23 17.67
C SER A 389 -2.41 38.54 16.38
N SER A 390 -3.53 37.80 16.45
CA SER A 390 -4.60 37.89 15.41
C SER A 390 -5.83 37.03 15.73
N LYS A 391 -6.99 37.70 15.88
CA LYS A 391 -8.38 37.25 15.69
C LYS A 391 -8.77 35.84 16.17
N GLU A 392 -9.65 35.79 17.18
CA GLU A 392 -10.46 34.62 17.56
C GLU A 392 -11.17 34.02 16.33
N GLU A 393 -10.60 32.96 15.75
CA GLU A 393 -11.33 32.04 14.88
C GLU A 393 -12.19 31.12 15.75
N ALA A 394 -13.43 30.85 15.32
CA ALA A 394 -14.33 29.94 16.00
C ALA A 394 -13.66 28.57 16.24
N PRO A 395 -13.94 27.86 17.35
CA PRO A 395 -13.30 26.58 17.64
C PRO A 395 -13.57 25.58 16.51
N LEU A 396 -12.51 25.20 15.80
CA LEU A 396 -12.53 24.14 14.78
C LEU A 396 -12.85 22.80 15.45
N ASP A 397 -14.01 22.23 15.15
CA ASP A 397 -14.38 20.89 15.63
C ASP A 397 -14.06 19.84 14.58
N VAL A 398 -13.42 18.76 15.03
CA VAL A 398 -13.04 17.64 14.17
C VAL A 398 -14.18 16.63 14.10
N SER A 399 -14.62 16.29 12.89
CA SER A 399 -15.67 15.29 12.71
C SER A 399 -15.12 13.87 12.88
N VAL A 400 -15.65 13.13 13.87
CA VAL A 400 -15.38 11.70 14.11
C VAL A 400 -16.65 10.89 13.87
N VAL A 401 -16.73 10.25 12.69
CA VAL A 401 -17.92 9.50 12.25
C VAL A 401 -17.67 8.00 12.31
N PRO A 402 -18.42 7.21 13.10
CA PRO A 402 -18.28 5.76 13.11
C PRO A 402 -18.60 5.15 11.73
N VAL A 403 -17.77 4.19 11.30
CA VAL A 403 -17.97 3.43 10.07
C VAL A 403 -18.75 2.16 10.40
N HIS A 404 -20.05 2.18 10.12
CA HIS A 404 -20.93 1.06 10.42
C HIS A 404 -21.07 0.11 9.25
N PHE A 405 -20.51 -1.08 9.40
CA PHE A 405 -20.87 -2.23 8.58
C PHE A 405 -22.19 -2.78 9.12
N ARG A 406 -23.29 -2.61 8.38
CA ARG A 406 -24.63 -3.16 8.72
C ARG A 406 -24.98 -4.38 7.84
N PRO A 407 -24.18 -5.46 7.85
CA PRO A 407 -24.41 -6.61 6.98
C PRO A 407 -25.66 -7.39 7.35
N SER A 408 -26.18 -8.14 6.38
CA SER A 408 -27.16 -9.20 6.64
C SER A 408 -26.57 -10.30 7.56
N PRO A 409 -27.42 -11.09 8.25
CA PRO A 409 -26.97 -12.26 9.00
C PRO A 409 -26.19 -13.29 8.16
N SER A 410 -26.54 -13.45 6.88
CA SER A 410 -25.81 -14.31 5.94
C SER A 410 -24.42 -13.77 5.62
N ALA A 411 -24.27 -12.46 5.41
CA ALA A 411 -22.98 -11.84 5.17
C ALA A 411 -22.07 -11.89 6.41
N LEU A 412 -22.63 -11.83 7.64
CA LEU A 412 -21.86 -12.03 8.87
C LEU A 412 -21.21 -13.41 8.97
N GLN A 413 -21.79 -14.44 8.36
CA GLN A 413 -21.18 -15.77 8.35
C GLN A 413 -19.81 -15.78 7.65
N TYR A 414 -19.58 -14.89 6.68
CA TYR A 414 -18.27 -14.75 6.04
C TYR A 414 -17.24 -14.16 7.00
N VAL A 415 -17.62 -13.16 7.79
CA VAL A 415 -16.75 -12.57 8.83
C VAL A 415 -16.31 -13.65 9.81
N TYR A 416 -17.24 -14.46 10.33
CA TYR A 416 -16.91 -15.54 11.27
C TYR A 416 -16.11 -16.70 10.65
N ARG A 417 -16.20 -16.90 9.33
CA ARG A 417 -15.36 -17.89 8.63
C ARG A 417 -13.95 -17.37 8.46
N ALA A 418 -13.79 -16.11 8.04
CA ALA A 418 -12.51 -15.44 7.93
C ALA A 418 -11.78 -15.44 9.28
N GLU A 419 -12.47 -15.07 10.36
CA GLU A 419 -11.92 -15.09 11.72
C GLU A 419 -11.34 -16.47 12.09
N ARG A 420 -12.09 -17.55 11.88
CA ARG A 420 -11.63 -18.91 12.19
C ARG A 420 -10.45 -19.35 11.34
N ARG A 421 -10.42 -18.99 10.05
CA ARG A 421 -9.32 -19.38 9.15
C ARG A 421 -8.05 -18.60 9.49
N VAL A 422 -8.16 -17.29 9.67
CA VAL A 422 -7.01 -16.43 9.99
C VAL A 422 -6.44 -16.73 11.38
N GLN A 423 -7.26 -17.11 12.36
CA GLN A 423 -6.76 -17.57 13.67
C GLN A 423 -6.09 -18.95 13.63
N GLY A 424 -6.41 -19.77 12.63
CA GLY A 424 -5.80 -21.09 12.42
C GLY A 424 -4.53 -21.08 11.57
N LEU A 425 -4.24 -19.95 10.91
CA LEU A 425 -3.01 -19.66 10.16
C LEU A 425 -1.97 -19.05 11.10
#